data_AF-A0A8T5RCB5-F1
#
_entry.id   AF-A0A8T5RCB5-F1
#
_cell.length_a   1.000
_cell.length_b   1.000
_cell.length_c   1.000
_cell.angle_alpha   90.00
_cell.angle_beta   90.00
_cell.angle_gamma   90.00
#
_symmetry.space_group_name_H-M   'P 1'
#
loop_
_entity.id
_entity.type
_entity.pdbx_description
1 polymer ?
#
loop_
_entity_poly.entity_id
_entity_poly.type
_entity_poly.pdbx_seq_one_letter_code
_entity_poly.pdbx_strand_id
1 'polypeptide(L)'
;MSMTLILKNVKETLSLKFKSSEFVEKSAKFAIFVFSFTFVISNLIAMNFGNKNYVPFLNVVSHLGVNEFNPLYFMFDFASIITGLSLMPFSFYLLHIIKTQTEENRIIKNYKSIRICTHIAFLSSIAANIGFIGCGVFSLDRNFLGIHDYSAGIILLGFTFLTFSMGLLIIRYRVKIPSLFGICGFLTAFIFLFIYMIF
;
A
#
# COMPACT_ATOMS: atom_id res chain seq x y z
N MET A 1 11.68 -34.36 14.36
CA MET A 1 10.92 -33.79 13.23
C MET A 1 11.90 -33.00 12.36
N SER A 2 12.04 -33.32 11.07
CA SER A 2 13.04 -32.66 10.21
C SER A 2 12.70 -31.18 9.99
N MET A 3 13.73 -30.31 10.00
CA MET A 3 13.60 -28.86 9.77
C MET A 3 12.91 -28.54 8.43
N THR A 4 13.08 -29.40 7.43
CA THR A 4 12.41 -29.29 6.12
C THR A 4 10.90 -29.51 6.23
N LEU A 5 10.45 -30.39 7.11
CA LEU A 5 9.02 -30.64 7.37
C LEU A 5 8.38 -29.45 8.11
N ILE A 6 9.10 -28.86 9.07
CA ILE A 6 8.66 -27.66 9.80
C ILE A 6 8.48 -26.49 8.84
N LEU A 7 9.48 -26.23 7.98
CA LEU A 7 9.42 -25.15 7.00
C LEU A 7 8.29 -25.35 5.98
N LYS A 8 8.05 -26.59 5.54
CA LYS A 8 6.93 -26.92 4.65
C LYS A 8 5.58 -26.64 5.30
N ASN A 9 5.38 -27.08 6.55
CA ASN A 9 4.14 -26.86 7.29
C ASN A 9 3.89 -25.37 7.58
N VAL A 10 4.92 -24.60 7.92
CA VAL A 10 4.84 -23.15 8.11
C VAL A 10 4.45 -22.46 6.81
N LYS A 11 5.08 -22.83 5.69
CA LYS A 11 4.75 -22.28 4.36
C LYS A 11 3.31 -22.58 3.95
N GLU A 12 2.83 -23.81 4.15
CA GLU A 12 1.46 -24.19 3.83
C GLU A 12 0.45 -23.43 4.71
N THR A 13 0.72 -23.31 6.01
CA THR A 13 -0.14 -22.58 6.95
C THR A 13 -0.21 -21.09 6.61
N LEU A 14 0.92 -20.44 6.32
CA LEU A 14 0.96 -19.04 5.92
C LEU A 14 0.27 -18.82 4.57
N SER A 15 0.48 -19.73 3.61
CA SER A 15 -0.19 -19.70 2.30
C SER A 15 -1.71 -19.79 2.44
N LEU A 16 -2.22 -20.66 3.31
CA LEU A 16 -3.66 -20.78 3.58
C LEU A 16 -4.21 -19.51 4.25
N LYS A 17 -3.49 -18.96 5.24
CA LYS A 17 -3.92 -17.72 5.92
C LYS A 17 -3.94 -16.50 5.00
N PHE A 18 -2.93 -16.31 4.15
CA PHE A 18 -2.90 -15.21 3.19
C PHE A 18 -3.92 -15.34 2.05
N LYS A 19 -4.54 -16.52 1.90
CA LYS A 19 -5.66 -16.74 0.96
C LYS A 19 -7.03 -16.55 1.61
N SER A 20 -7.11 -16.47 2.94
CA SER A 20 -8.38 -16.23 3.64
C SER A 20 -8.81 -14.79 3.46
N SER A 21 -9.98 -14.59 2.85
CA SER A 21 -10.59 -13.27 2.69
C SER A 21 -10.80 -12.57 4.03
N GLU A 22 -11.22 -13.32 5.05
CA GLU A 22 -11.49 -12.80 6.40
C GLU A 22 -10.21 -12.24 7.05
N PHE A 23 -9.10 -12.97 6.96
CA PHE A 23 -7.83 -12.53 7.53
C PHE A 23 -7.32 -11.27 6.82
N VAL A 24 -7.39 -11.25 5.49
CA VAL A 24 -6.92 -10.13 4.67
C VAL A 24 -7.77 -8.89 4.91
N GLU A 25 -9.09 -9.05 4.99
CA GLU A 25 -10.02 -7.97 5.31
C GLU A 25 -9.73 -7.38 6.69
N LYS A 26 -9.55 -8.23 7.72
CA LYS A 26 -9.17 -7.79 9.07
C LYS A 26 -7.84 -7.05 9.07
N SER A 27 -6.84 -7.56 8.35
CA SER A 27 -5.51 -6.95 8.24
C SER A 27 -5.57 -5.59 7.55
N ALA A 28 -6.33 -5.46 6.46
CA ALA A 28 -6.52 -4.20 5.75
C ALA A 28 -7.29 -3.17 6.59
N LYS A 29 -8.37 -3.59 7.27
CA LYS A 29 -9.11 -2.72 8.21
C LYS A 29 -8.22 -2.25 9.34
N PHE A 30 -7.40 -3.13 9.91
CA PHE A 30 -6.42 -2.79 10.93
C PHE A 30 -5.39 -1.78 10.42
N ALA A 31 -4.84 -1.99 9.22
CA ALA A 31 -3.91 -1.05 8.59
C ALA A 31 -4.52 0.35 8.41
N ILE A 32 -5.73 0.41 7.84
CA ILE A 32 -6.47 1.67 7.65
C ILE A 32 -6.73 2.34 8.99
N PHE A 33 -7.20 1.59 9.99
CA PHE A 33 -7.47 2.11 11.32
C PHE A 33 -6.21 2.69 11.96
N VAL A 34 -5.10 1.92 12.01
CA VAL A 34 -3.83 2.36 12.60
C VAL A 34 -3.32 3.62 11.91
N PHE A 35 -3.29 3.63 10.57
CA PHE A 35 -2.79 4.77 9.82
C PHE A 35 -3.66 6.00 9.99
N SER A 36 -4.98 5.90 9.77
CA SER A 36 -5.89 7.03 9.86
C SER A 36 -6.01 7.58 11.28
N PHE A 37 -6.10 6.71 12.28
CA PHE A 37 -6.14 7.13 13.68
C PHE A 37 -4.85 7.86 14.06
N THR A 38 -3.70 7.28 13.76
CA THR A 38 -2.41 7.91 14.09
C THR A 38 -2.21 9.20 13.30
N PHE A 39 -2.61 9.25 12.03
CA PHE A 39 -2.55 10.47 11.23
C PHE A 39 -3.36 11.60 11.87
N VAL A 40 -4.61 11.35 12.28
CA VAL A 40 -5.45 12.37 12.94
C VAL A 40 -4.83 12.82 14.27
N ILE A 41 -4.43 11.86 15.12
CA ILE A 41 -3.84 12.16 16.42
C ILE A 41 -2.52 12.93 16.28
N SER A 42 -1.63 12.52 15.37
CA SER A 42 -0.37 13.22 15.10
C SER A 42 -0.59 14.64 14.61
N ASN A 43 -1.60 14.88 13.75
CA ASN A 43 -1.96 16.24 13.34
C ASN A 43 -2.44 17.08 14.53
N LEU A 44 -3.31 16.53 15.38
CA LEU A 44 -3.78 17.23 16.58
C LEU A 44 -2.62 17.56 17.52
N ILE A 45 -1.68 16.63 17.71
CA ILE A 45 -0.49 16.86 18.55
C ILE A 45 0.39 17.96 17.93
N ALA A 46 0.68 17.88 16.63
CA ALA A 46 1.51 18.86 15.94
C ALA A 46 0.89 20.28 16.00
N MET A 47 -0.43 20.41 15.84
CA MET A 47 -1.12 21.70 15.91
C MET A 47 -1.14 22.33 17.31
N ASN A 48 -1.25 21.51 18.37
CA ASN A 48 -1.40 22.03 19.74
C ASN A 48 -0.07 22.12 20.50
N PHE A 49 0.86 21.21 20.21
CA PHE A 49 2.10 21.03 20.96
C PHE A 49 3.36 21.07 20.09
N GLY A 50 3.22 21.13 18.76
CA GLY A 50 4.33 21.19 17.82
C GLY A 50 4.77 22.61 17.48
N ASN A 51 5.52 22.74 16.39
CA ASN A 51 5.99 24.03 15.89
C ASN A 51 4.81 24.91 15.43
N LYS A 52 4.82 26.19 15.81
CA LYS A 52 3.79 27.18 15.42
C LYS A 52 3.64 27.36 13.91
N ASN A 53 4.65 26.98 13.14
CA ASN A 53 4.63 27.05 11.68
C ASN A 53 4.02 25.80 11.03
N TYR A 54 3.63 24.78 11.80
CA TYR A 54 2.99 23.58 11.24
C TYR A 54 1.53 23.87 10.87
N VAL A 55 1.21 23.66 9.60
CA VAL A 55 -0.16 23.73 9.07
C VAL A 55 -0.44 22.45 8.27
N PRO A 56 -1.39 21.59 8.69
CA PRO A 56 -1.64 20.28 8.07
C PRO A 56 -1.78 20.27 6.55
N PHE A 57 -2.34 21.33 5.97
CA PHE A 57 -2.58 21.42 4.52
C PHE A 57 -1.45 22.08 3.73
N LEU A 58 -0.46 22.67 4.41
CA LEU A 58 0.70 23.31 3.77
C LEU A 58 2.00 22.49 3.97
N ASN A 59 2.02 21.58 4.94
CA ASN A 59 3.14 20.71 5.23
C ASN A 59 2.93 19.33 4.59
N VAL A 60 4.02 18.71 4.13
CA VAL A 60 3.96 17.31 3.66
C VAL A 60 3.64 16.38 4.82
N VAL A 61 2.94 15.28 4.53
CA VAL A 61 2.52 14.29 5.53
C VAL A 61 3.72 13.73 6.32
N SER A 62 4.88 13.55 5.67
CA SER A 62 6.11 13.08 6.33
C SER A 62 6.64 14.03 7.40
N HIS A 63 6.25 15.31 7.42
CA HIS A 63 6.58 16.22 8.53
C HIS A 63 5.97 15.79 9.86
N LEU A 64 4.93 14.95 9.87
CA LEU A 64 4.41 14.36 11.11
C LEU A 64 5.40 13.39 11.78
N GLY A 65 6.40 12.89 11.03
CA GLY A 65 7.50 12.05 11.51
C GLY A 65 8.81 12.83 11.79
N VAL A 66 8.72 14.16 11.94
CA VAL A 66 9.84 15.06 12.22
C VAL A 66 9.68 15.65 13.63
N ASN A 67 10.73 15.57 14.44
CA ASN A 67 10.73 16.07 15.82
C ASN A 67 10.51 17.59 15.90
N GLU A 68 10.93 18.34 14.89
CA GLU A 68 10.66 19.78 14.78
C GLU A 68 9.16 20.08 14.78
N PHE A 69 8.36 19.31 14.04
CA PHE A 69 6.93 19.60 13.85
C PHE A 69 6.04 18.85 14.83
N ASN A 70 6.45 17.68 15.32
CA ASN A 70 5.64 16.83 16.16
C ASN A 70 6.48 16.24 17.32
N PRO A 71 6.20 16.58 18.59
CA PRO A 71 6.93 16.02 19.73
C PRO A 71 6.75 14.50 19.89
N LEU A 72 5.73 13.91 19.25
CA LEU A 72 5.48 12.46 19.21
C LEU A 72 5.69 11.90 17.80
N TYR A 73 6.75 12.35 17.11
CA TYR A 73 7.07 11.96 15.74
C TYR A 73 7.17 10.44 15.51
N PHE A 74 7.68 9.69 16.50
CA PHE A 74 7.83 8.24 16.41
C PHE A 74 6.49 7.49 16.24
N MET A 75 5.36 8.09 16.65
CA MET A 75 4.04 7.48 16.46
C MET A 75 3.72 7.34 14.96
N PHE A 76 4.00 8.38 14.18
CA PHE A 76 3.71 8.39 12.75
C PHE A 76 4.62 7.41 11.98
N ASP A 77 5.89 7.33 12.38
CA ASP A 77 6.84 6.36 11.84
C ASP A 77 6.39 4.92 12.11
N PHE A 78 5.98 4.62 13.34
CA PHE A 78 5.50 3.30 13.74
C PHE A 78 4.21 2.91 13.02
N ALA A 79 3.27 3.86 12.85
CA ALA A 79 2.06 3.63 12.08
C ALA A 79 2.39 3.29 10.61
N SER A 80 3.36 3.97 10.00
CA SER A 80 3.79 3.67 8.62
C SER A 80 4.35 2.25 8.48
N ILE A 81 5.18 1.82 9.43
CA ILE A 81 5.74 0.45 9.46
C ILE A 81 4.63 -0.59 9.63
N ILE A 82 3.77 -0.42 10.63
CA ILE A 82 2.66 -1.36 10.88
C ILE A 82 1.73 -1.44 9.68
N THR A 83 1.42 -0.30 9.06
CA THR A 83 0.52 -0.22 7.91
C THR A 83 1.11 -0.99 6.73
N GLY A 84 2.38 -0.76 6.39
CA GLY A 84 3.06 -1.49 5.32
C GLY A 84 3.10 -3.00 5.54
N LEU A 85 3.41 -3.45 6.76
CA LEU A 85 3.38 -4.87 7.12
C LEU A 85 1.96 -5.47 7.06
N SER A 86 0.97 -4.74 7.55
CA SER A 86 -0.43 -5.18 7.62
C SER A 86 -1.11 -5.20 6.24
N LEU A 87 -0.59 -4.45 5.25
CA LEU A 87 -1.06 -4.47 3.87
C LEU A 87 -0.36 -5.53 3.00
N MET A 88 0.74 -6.15 3.44
CA MET A 88 1.37 -7.23 2.67
C MET A 88 0.44 -8.43 2.40
N PRO A 89 -0.36 -8.93 3.36
CA PRO A 89 -1.34 -9.99 3.11
C PRO A 89 -2.29 -9.67 1.94
N PHE A 90 -2.69 -8.40 1.82
CA PHE A 90 -3.57 -7.93 0.76
C PHE A 90 -2.92 -8.08 -0.62
N SER A 91 -1.63 -7.79 -0.77
CA SER A 91 -0.92 -8.00 -2.04
C SER A 91 -0.98 -9.46 -2.51
N PHE A 92 -0.74 -10.41 -1.60
CA PHE A 92 -0.80 -11.84 -1.92
C PHE A 92 -2.22 -12.32 -2.21
N TYR A 93 -3.19 -11.84 -1.45
CA TYR A 93 -4.61 -12.13 -1.66
C TYR A 93 -5.11 -11.63 -3.01
N LEU A 94 -4.70 -10.42 -3.40
CA LEU A 94 -5.02 -9.83 -4.70
C LEU A 94 -4.53 -10.72 -5.85
N LEU A 95 -3.26 -11.15 -5.77
CA LEU A 95 -2.69 -12.08 -6.74
C LEU A 95 -3.47 -13.40 -6.79
N HIS A 96 -3.93 -13.90 -5.64
CA HIS A 96 -4.71 -15.13 -5.55
C HIS A 96 -6.09 -14.99 -6.22
N ILE A 97 -6.87 -13.96 -5.87
CA ILE A 97 -8.19 -13.71 -6.46
C ILE A 97 -8.07 -13.61 -7.97
N ILE A 98 -7.16 -12.77 -8.46
CA ILE A 98 -7.08 -12.51 -9.90
C ILE A 98 -6.66 -13.78 -10.64
N LYS A 99 -5.72 -14.56 -10.10
CA LYS A 99 -5.37 -15.87 -10.70
C LYS A 99 -6.57 -16.80 -10.77
N THR A 100 -7.30 -16.97 -9.66
CA THR A 100 -8.48 -17.85 -9.62
C THR A 100 -9.56 -17.43 -10.61
N GLN A 101 -9.88 -16.14 -10.66
CA GLN A 101 -10.88 -15.59 -11.58
C GLN A 101 -10.41 -15.65 -13.04
N THR A 102 -9.11 -15.51 -13.30
CA THR A 102 -8.57 -15.62 -14.67
C THR A 102 -8.57 -17.07 -15.14
N GLU A 103 -8.29 -18.03 -14.26
CA GLU A 103 -8.33 -19.47 -14.57
C GLU A 103 -9.76 -19.98 -14.77
N GLU A 104 -10.73 -19.48 -14.00
CA GLU A 104 -12.16 -19.76 -14.23
C GLU A 104 -12.63 -19.16 -15.57
N ASN A 105 -12.18 -17.95 -15.89
CA ASN A 105 -12.54 -17.25 -17.13
C ASN A 105 -11.60 -17.57 -18.32
N ARG A 106 -11.04 -18.79 -18.40
CA ARG A 106 -10.10 -19.27 -19.46
C ARG A 106 -10.55 -19.04 -20.92
N ILE A 107 -11.80 -18.60 -21.14
CA ILE A 107 -12.41 -18.27 -22.43
C ILE A 107 -12.00 -16.87 -22.95
N ILE A 108 -11.36 -16.02 -22.14
CA ILE A 108 -11.05 -14.63 -22.54
C ILE A 108 -9.86 -14.56 -23.51
N LYS A 109 -10.13 -14.06 -24.73
CA LYS A 109 -9.21 -13.78 -25.86
C LYS A 109 -7.93 -12.97 -25.51
N ASN A 110 -7.85 -12.38 -24.31
CA ASN A 110 -6.79 -11.46 -23.87
C ASN A 110 -6.06 -11.93 -22.59
N TYR A 111 -5.89 -13.24 -22.37
CA TYR A 111 -5.22 -13.82 -21.19
C TYR A 111 -3.84 -13.21 -20.89
N LYS A 112 -3.04 -12.90 -21.92
CA LYS A 112 -1.70 -12.29 -21.77
C LYS A 112 -1.77 -10.92 -21.09
N SER A 113 -2.69 -10.04 -21.51
CA SER A 113 -2.84 -8.70 -20.94
C SER A 113 -3.30 -8.73 -19.49
N ILE A 114 -4.24 -9.63 -19.16
CA ILE A 114 -4.69 -9.84 -17.77
C ILE A 114 -3.50 -10.21 -16.89
N ARG A 115 -2.72 -11.20 -17.33
CA ARG A 115 -1.55 -11.68 -16.58
C ARG A 115 -0.52 -10.59 -16.35
N ILE A 116 -0.23 -9.76 -17.36
CA ILE A 116 0.70 -8.63 -17.22
C ILE A 116 0.17 -7.62 -16.20
N CYS A 117 -1.08 -7.16 -16.34
CA CYS A 117 -1.69 -6.20 -15.40
C CYS A 117 -1.69 -6.74 -13.97
N THR A 118 -1.95 -8.03 -13.79
CA THR A 118 -1.94 -8.71 -12.48
C THR A 118 -0.54 -8.69 -11.86
N HIS A 119 0.49 -9.01 -12.64
CA HIS A 119 1.87 -9.00 -12.14
C HIS A 119 2.32 -7.58 -11.81
N ILE A 120 1.97 -6.58 -12.62
CA ILE A 120 2.25 -5.17 -12.32
C ILE A 120 1.54 -4.77 -11.02
N ALA A 121 0.24 -5.00 -10.89
CA ALA A 121 -0.52 -4.68 -9.68
C ALA A 121 0.11 -5.32 -8.43
N PHE A 122 0.49 -6.59 -8.51
CA PHE A 122 1.15 -7.29 -7.40
C PHE A 122 2.51 -6.69 -7.03
N LEU A 123 3.40 -6.52 -8.01
CA LEU A 123 4.74 -5.97 -7.77
C LEU A 123 4.67 -4.54 -7.24
N SER A 124 3.80 -3.72 -7.83
CA SER A 124 3.57 -2.35 -7.39
C SER A 124 3.01 -2.28 -5.97
N SER A 125 2.10 -3.20 -5.59
CA SER A 125 1.59 -3.30 -4.22
C SER A 125 2.68 -3.66 -3.21
N ILE A 126 3.52 -4.65 -3.53
CA ILE A 126 4.64 -5.04 -2.67
C ILE A 126 5.65 -3.88 -2.54
N ALA A 127 5.98 -3.22 -3.66
CA ALA A 127 6.85 -2.06 -3.66
C ALA A 127 6.30 -0.94 -2.77
N ALA A 128 5.01 -0.59 -2.92
CA ALA A 128 4.37 0.42 -2.09
C ALA A 128 4.40 0.08 -0.59
N ASN A 129 4.16 -1.17 -0.22
CA ASN A 129 4.22 -1.62 1.17
C ASN A 129 5.65 -1.55 1.74
N ILE A 130 6.66 -1.90 0.94
CA ILE A 130 8.08 -1.74 1.30
C ILE A 130 8.42 -0.26 1.46
N GLY A 131 7.94 0.60 0.55
CA GLY A 131 8.10 2.05 0.65
C GLY A 131 7.50 2.60 1.95
N PHE A 132 6.30 2.13 2.34
CA PHE A 132 5.66 2.52 3.60
C PHE A 132 6.52 2.18 4.82
N ILE A 133 7.08 0.97 4.84
CA ILE A 133 8.02 0.55 5.89
C ILE A 133 9.28 1.42 5.84
N GLY A 134 9.82 1.67 4.63
CA GLY A 134 10.97 2.53 4.40
C GLY A 134 10.79 3.93 4.96
N CYS A 135 9.67 4.60 4.67
CA CYS A 135 9.39 5.94 5.20
C CYS A 135 9.32 6.00 6.73
N GLY A 136 8.83 4.95 7.39
CA GLY A 136 8.83 4.89 8.86
C GLY A 136 10.21 4.57 9.46
N VAL A 137 10.99 3.69 8.82
CA VAL A 137 12.36 3.37 9.28
C VAL A 137 13.28 4.58 9.07
N PHE A 138 13.31 5.08 7.85
CA PHE A 138 14.08 6.24 7.41
C PHE A 138 13.16 7.47 7.44
N SER A 139 12.77 7.93 8.62
CA SER A 139 12.03 9.20 8.72
C SER A 139 12.89 10.36 8.20
N LEU A 140 12.28 11.54 8.00
CA LEU A 140 13.01 12.73 7.55
C LEU A 140 14.18 13.10 8.47
N ASP A 141 14.04 12.92 9.78
CA ASP A 141 15.13 13.10 10.76
C ASP A 141 16.26 12.06 10.63
N ARG A 142 15.96 10.90 10.04
CA ARG A 142 16.87 9.77 9.81
C ARG A 142 17.10 9.53 8.32
N ASN A 143 17.02 10.58 7.51
CA ASN A 143 17.11 10.52 6.05
C ASN A 143 18.57 10.45 5.57
N PHE A 144 19.29 9.41 5.98
CA PHE A 144 20.63 9.15 5.48
C PHE A 144 20.56 8.90 3.96
N LEU A 145 21.37 9.63 3.19
CA LEU A 145 21.49 9.46 1.72
C LEU A 145 20.19 9.68 0.92
N GLY A 146 19.17 10.35 1.48
CA GLY A 146 17.90 10.58 0.78
C GLY A 146 16.99 9.35 0.71
N ILE A 147 17.24 8.30 1.49
CA ILE A 147 16.47 7.04 1.47
C ILE A 147 14.98 7.26 1.79
N HIS A 148 14.63 8.25 2.63
CA HIS A 148 13.25 8.63 2.87
C HIS A 148 12.55 9.03 1.57
N ASP A 149 13.19 9.88 0.78
CA ASP A 149 12.64 10.45 -0.44
C ASP A 149 12.48 9.37 -1.51
N TYR A 150 13.46 8.46 -1.61
CA TYR A 150 13.33 7.26 -2.44
C TYR A 150 12.16 6.37 -1.98
N SER A 151 12.01 6.16 -0.68
CA SER A 151 10.90 5.35 -0.12
C SER A 151 9.54 6.00 -0.41
N ALA A 152 9.44 7.32 -0.26
CA ALA A 152 8.24 8.09 -0.58
C ALA A 152 7.91 8.01 -2.09
N GLY A 153 8.92 8.10 -2.95
CA GLY A 153 8.76 7.87 -4.39
C GLY A 153 8.26 6.45 -4.72
N ILE A 154 8.79 5.43 -4.03
CA ILE A 154 8.34 4.04 -4.18
C ILE A 154 6.88 3.87 -3.73
N ILE A 155 6.45 4.49 -2.62
CA ILE A 155 5.05 4.50 -2.19
C ILE A 155 4.18 5.08 -3.31
N LEU A 156 4.54 6.27 -3.78
CA LEU A 156 3.75 7.03 -4.73
C LEU A 156 3.58 6.29 -6.06
N LEU A 157 4.68 5.85 -6.66
CA LEU A 157 4.65 5.06 -7.90
C LEU A 157 3.99 3.69 -7.68
N GLY A 158 4.28 3.04 -6.56
CA GLY A 158 3.72 1.73 -6.21
C GLY A 158 2.19 1.76 -6.11
N PHE A 159 1.62 2.70 -5.37
CA PHE A 159 0.15 2.82 -5.30
C PHE A 159 -0.45 3.29 -6.62
N THR A 160 0.21 4.18 -7.36
CA THR A 160 -0.27 4.65 -8.66
C THR A 160 -0.37 3.51 -9.66
N PHE A 161 0.66 2.68 -9.82
CA PHE A 161 0.62 1.54 -10.74
C PHE A 161 -0.32 0.44 -10.25
N LEU A 162 -0.45 0.25 -8.92
CA LEU A 162 -1.44 -0.65 -8.34
C LEU A 162 -2.86 -0.21 -8.71
N THR A 163 -3.26 1.02 -8.42
CA THR A 163 -4.61 1.53 -8.67
C THR A 163 -4.92 1.62 -10.16
N PHE A 164 -3.94 2.00 -10.99
CA PHE A 164 -4.06 1.96 -12.45
C PHE A 164 -4.35 0.54 -12.96
N SER A 165 -3.51 -0.42 -12.58
CA SER A 165 -3.63 -1.81 -13.06
C SER A 165 -4.89 -2.48 -12.53
N MET A 166 -5.23 -2.26 -11.27
CA MET A 166 -6.47 -2.76 -10.67
C MET A 166 -7.71 -2.11 -11.27
N GLY A 167 -7.67 -0.80 -11.52
CA GLY A 167 -8.75 -0.08 -12.18
C GLY A 167 -9.04 -0.66 -13.56
N LEU A 168 -8.00 -0.85 -14.37
CA LEU A 168 -8.10 -1.51 -15.67
C LEU A 168 -8.67 -2.93 -15.56
N LEU A 169 -8.20 -3.72 -14.59
CA LEU A 169 -8.68 -5.08 -14.39
C LEU A 169 -10.18 -5.11 -14.05
N ILE A 170 -10.62 -4.21 -13.17
CA ILE A 170 -12.02 -4.09 -12.74
C ILE A 170 -12.92 -3.67 -13.90
N ILE A 171 -12.55 -2.60 -14.61
CA ILE A 171 -13.33 -2.06 -15.72
C ILE A 171 -13.47 -3.08 -16.86
N ARG A 172 -12.36 -3.73 -17.23
CA ARG A 172 -12.30 -4.53 -18.46
C ARG A 172 -12.79 -5.97 -18.27
N TYR A 173 -12.65 -6.53 -17.07
CA TYR A 173 -12.89 -7.96 -16.83
C TYR A 173 -14.05 -8.25 -15.86
N ARG A 174 -14.81 -7.23 -15.45
CA ARG A 174 -16.03 -7.36 -14.63
C ARG A 174 -15.84 -8.29 -13.43
N VAL A 175 -14.74 -8.14 -12.71
CA VAL A 175 -14.54 -8.83 -11.43
C VAL A 175 -15.63 -8.43 -10.44
N LYS A 176 -15.81 -9.20 -9.36
CA LYS A 176 -16.85 -8.99 -8.33
C LYS A 176 -16.76 -7.65 -7.56
N ILE A 177 -15.89 -6.73 -7.99
CA ILE A 177 -15.72 -5.39 -7.43
C ILE A 177 -16.55 -4.42 -8.29
N PRO A 178 -17.33 -3.50 -7.69
CA PRO A 178 -18.11 -2.53 -8.44
C PRO A 178 -17.24 -1.71 -9.41
N SER A 179 -17.73 -1.55 -10.65
CA SER A 179 -17.01 -0.86 -11.72
C SER A 179 -16.63 0.59 -11.37
N LEU A 180 -17.43 1.25 -10.53
CA LEU A 180 -17.15 2.60 -10.04
C LEU A 180 -15.78 2.70 -9.34
N PHE A 181 -15.44 1.74 -8.48
CA PHE A 181 -14.12 1.70 -7.83
C PHE A 181 -13.00 1.53 -8.85
N GLY A 182 -13.24 0.75 -9.90
CA GLY A 182 -12.31 0.59 -11.01
C GLY A 182 -12.08 1.90 -11.76
N ILE A 183 -13.16 2.61 -12.10
CA ILE A 183 -13.12 3.91 -12.78
C ILE A 183 -12.40 4.96 -11.93
N CYS A 184 -12.77 5.09 -10.66
CA CYS A 184 -12.12 6.01 -9.74
C CYS A 184 -10.62 5.71 -9.61
N GLY A 185 -10.24 4.46 -9.36
CA GLY A 185 -8.84 4.06 -9.23
C GLY A 185 -8.02 4.34 -10.49
N PHE A 186 -8.58 4.02 -11.67
CA PHE A 186 -7.94 4.29 -12.95
C PHE A 186 -7.77 5.79 -13.20
N LEU A 187 -8.83 6.59 -13.03
CA LEU A 187 -8.78 8.03 -13.27
C LEU A 187 -7.82 8.74 -12.31
N THR A 188 -7.85 8.40 -11.02
CA THR A 188 -6.93 8.99 -10.04
C THR A 188 -5.48 8.71 -10.41
N ALA A 189 -5.15 7.46 -10.75
CA ALA A 189 -3.79 7.12 -11.17
C ALA A 189 -3.37 7.81 -12.47
N PHE A 190 -4.29 7.89 -13.45
CA PHE A 190 -4.03 8.53 -14.73
C PHE A 190 -3.78 10.04 -14.57
N ILE A 191 -4.63 10.73 -13.80
CA ILE A 191 -4.47 12.16 -13.49
C ILE A 191 -3.13 12.38 -12.78
N PHE A 192 -2.80 11.53 -11.80
CA PHE A 192 -1.55 11.64 -11.07
C PHE A 192 -0.33 11.50 -11.99
N LEU A 193 -0.29 10.47 -12.83
CA LEU A 193 0.78 10.27 -13.81
C LEU A 193 0.88 11.44 -14.79
N PHE A 194 -0.25 11.98 -15.24
CA PHE A 194 -0.29 13.11 -16.15
C PHE A 194 0.30 14.37 -15.51
N ILE A 195 -0.09 14.69 -14.27
CA ILE A 195 0.48 15.80 -13.50
C ILE A 195 1.99 15.61 -13.34
N TYR A 196 2.42 14.41 -12.94
CA TYR A 196 3.84 14.10 -12.76
C TYR A 196 4.68 14.17 -14.05
N MET A 197 4.07 14.02 -15.23
CA MET A 197 4.79 14.18 -16.50
C MET A 197 4.93 15.64 -16.94
N ILE A 198 4.08 16.54 -16.43
CA ILE A 198 4.07 17.96 -16.80
C ILE A 198 4.97 18.78 -15.88
N PHE A 199 5.02 18.43 -14.61
CA PHE A 199 5.78 19.11 -13.56
C PHE A 199 7.01 18.29 -13.16
#